data_AF-A0A0G0N8K6-F1
#
_entry.id   AF-A0A0G0N8K6-F1
#
_cell.length_a   1.000
_cell.length_b   1.000
_cell.length_c   1.000
_cell.angle_alpha   90.00
_cell.angle_beta   90.00
_cell.angle_gamma   90.00
#
_symmetry.space_group_name_H-M   'P 1'
#
loop_
_entity.id
_entity.type
_entity.pdbx_description
1 polymer ?
#
loop_
_entity_poly.entity_id
_entity_poly.type
_entity_poly.pdbx_seq_one_letter_code
_entity_poly.pdbx_strand_id
1 'polypeptide(L)'
;MALILWFVFLCVVGVVCINLYPSACGSGKIGNFWKGRHAKVVAIGKGALWTLWGVAVLSPLYYEFPSHTSVVVTFDRDHVIEHRLGKFCWEWGEFSNLPTGDMAISSGVTFLTENPKVRHLRYSLNAGISNPEAFYSDPLRRINASDVDSEHGADAASFTYSPGRSVKEEVEALVITQLFEFNNRFSKQLVGFYNPLDSKQQQDFRALIEPWLNDQLAKDGVTVVAKNFKID
;
A
#
# COMPACT_ATOMS: atom_id res chain seq x y z
N MET A 1 9.35 8.73 -17.37
CA MET A 1 8.94 9.18 -18.73
C MET A 1 7.66 10.02 -18.69
N ALA A 2 6.65 9.63 -17.92
CA ALA A 2 5.37 10.37 -17.75
C ALA A 2 5.55 11.83 -17.28
N LEU A 3 6.38 12.11 -16.26
CA LEU A 3 6.64 13.47 -15.78
C LEU A 3 7.20 14.42 -16.85
N ILE A 4 8.11 13.92 -17.70
CA ILE A 4 8.70 14.71 -18.78
C ILE A 4 7.64 15.00 -19.85
N LEU A 5 6.81 14.02 -20.20
CA LEU A 5 5.71 14.21 -21.15
C LEU A 5 4.65 15.19 -20.63
N TRP A 6 4.31 15.11 -19.34
CA TRP A 6 3.40 16.07 -18.71
C TRP A 6 3.99 17.48 -18.66
N PHE A 7 5.29 17.63 -18.36
CA PHE A 7 5.95 18.93 -18.40
C PHE A 7 5.95 19.52 -19.81
N VAL A 8 6.22 18.72 -20.84
CA VAL A 8 6.11 19.14 -22.25
C VAL A 8 4.67 19.53 -22.59
N PHE A 9 3.68 18.74 -22.16
CA PHE A 9 2.26 19.07 -22.33
C PHE A 9 1.91 20.41 -21.66
N LEU A 10 2.35 20.64 -20.43
CA LEU A 10 2.18 21.91 -19.73
C LEU A 10 2.84 23.08 -20.46
N CYS A 11 4.04 22.90 -21.01
CA CYS A 11 4.70 23.92 -21.80
C CYS A 11 3.90 24.23 -23.08
N VAL A 12 3.41 23.21 -23.79
CA VAL A 12 2.61 23.40 -25.00
C VAL A 12 1.28 24.08 -24.68
N VAL A 13 0.52 23.56 -23.70
CA VAL A 13 -0.75 24.15 -23.27
C VAL A 13 -0.53 25.55 -22.71
N GLY A 14 0.51 25.77 -21.90
CA GLY A 14 0.89 27.07 -21.37
C GLY A 14 1.23 28.08 -22.46
N VAL A 15 2.01 27.68 -23.46
CA VAL A 15 2.34 28.53 -24.63
C VAL A 15 1.07 28.85 -25.43
N VAL A 16 0.20 27.87 -25.68
CA VAL A 16 -1.08 28.09 -26.36
C VAL A 16 -1.97 29.04 -25.55
N CYS A 17 -2.06 28.83 -24.24
CA CYS A 17 -2.83 29.67 -23.34
C CYS A 17 -2.28 31.10 -23.30
N ILE A 18 -0.96 31.30 -23.15
CA ILE A 18 -0.31 32.61 -23.12
C ILE A 18 -0.48 33.34 -24.46
N ASN A 19 -0.32 32.64 -25.58
CA ASN A 19 -0.46 33.24 -26.90
C ASN A 19 -1.92 33.58 -27.24
N LEU A 20 -2.89 32.77 -26.81
CA LEU A 20 -4.32 33.00 -27.04
C LEU A 20 -4.96 33.92 -26.01
N TYR A 21 -4.34 34.07 -24.82
CA TYR A 21 -4.75 35.02 -23.82
C TYR A 21 -4.46 36.42 -24.35
N PRO A 22 -5.45 37.31 -24.41
CA PRO A 22 -5.22 38.66 -24.89
C PRO A 22 -4.31 39.37 -23.89
N SER A 23 -3.04 39.58 -24.27
CA SER A 23 -2.15 40.47 -23.56
C SER A 23 -2.81 41.84 -23.42
N ALA A 24 -2.65 42.49 -22.27
CA ALA A 24 -3.24 43.79 -21.99
C ALA A 24 -2.87 44.84 -23.05
N CYS A 25 -1.75 44.65 -23.74
CA CYS A 25 -1.40 45.36 -24.95
C CYS A 25 -2.05 44.66 -26.16
N GLY A 26 -3.25 45.10 -26.56
CA GLY A 26 -4.00 44.56 -27.71
C GLY A 26 -3.37 44.79 -29.09
N SER A 27 -2.07 44.53 -29.24
CA SER A 27 -1.30 44.59 -30.47
C SER A 27 -0.95 43.18 -30.93
N GLY A 28 -1.37 42.83 -32.15
CA GLY A 28 -1.12 41.53 -32.78
C GLY A 28 -2.39 40.89 -33.35
N LYS A 29 -2.22 39.90 -34.24
CA LYS A 29 -3.34 39.19 -34.92
C LYS A 29 -4.37 38.60 -33.93
N ILE A 30 -3.93 38.22 -32.73
CA ILE A 30 -4.76 37.60 -31.68
C ILE A 30 -5.56 38.66 -30.91
N GLY A 31 -4.97 39.83 -30.62
CA GLY A 31 -5.71 40.96 -30.03
C GLY A 31 -6.83 41.46 -30.95
N ASN A 32 -6.60 41.47 -32.26
CA ASN A 32 -7.62 41.82 -33.25
C ASN A 32 -8.73 40.77 -33.38
N PHE A 33 -8.42 39.48 -33.24
CA PHE A 33 -9.42 38.40 -33.23
C PHE A 33 -10.44 38.57 -32.09
N TRP A 34 -9.99 38.99 -30.90
CA TRP A 34 -10.87 39.22 -29.75
C TRP A 34 -11.55 40.59 -29.75
N LYS A 35 -10.91 41.65 -30.28
CA LYS A 35 -11.46 43.02 -30.36
C LYS A 35 -12.78 43.11 -31.15
N GLY A 36 -12.99 42.26 -32.14
CA GLY A 36 -14.20 42.24 -32.98
C GLY A 36 -15.36 41.42 -32.41
N ARG A 37 -15.23 40.81 -31.23
CA ARG A 37 -16.25 39.92 -30.66
C ARG A 37 -16.96 40.54 -29.47
N HIS A 38 -18.21 40.13 -29.26
CA HIS A 38 -19.00 40.52 -28.10
C HIS A 38 -18.28 40.21 -26.79
N ALA A 39 -18.31 41.14 -25.82
CA ALA A 39 -17.64 41.01 -24.53
C ALA A 39 -17.96 39.69 -23.79
N LYS A 40 -19.19 39.17 -23.91
CA LYS A 40 -19.58 37.87 -23.33
C LYS A 40 -18.80 36.69 -23.93
N VAL A 41 -18.54 36.70 -25.23
CA VAL A 41 -17.77 35.65 -25.92
C VAL A 41 -16.31 35.67 -25.49
N VAL A 42 -15.74 36.88 -25.32
CA VAL A 42 -14.37 37.05 -24.81
C VAL A 42 -14.26 36.52 -23.37
N ALA A 43 -15.25 36.83 -22.52
CA ALA A 43 -15.27 36.36 -21.13
C ALA A 43 -15.38 34.83 -21.03
N ILE A 44 -16.27 34.21 -21.82
CA ILE A 44 -16.43 32.74 -21.87
C ILE A 44 -15.15 32.07 -22.37
N GLY A 45 -14.54 32.59 -23.44
CA GLY A 45 -13.28 32.06 -23.97
C GLY A 45 -12.13 32.14 -22.97
N LYS A 46 -12.01 33.24 -22.23
CA LYS A 46 -11.05 33.38 -21.13
C LYS A 46 -11.31 32.36 -20.02
N GLY A 47 -12.57 32.18 -19.63
CA GLY A 47 -12.96 31.19 -18.63
C GLY A 47 -12.55 29.78 -19.05
N ALA A 48 -12.92 29.36 -20.26
CA ALA A 48 -12.58 28.04 -20.79
C ALA A 48 -11.06 27.78 -20.84
N LEU A 49 -10.28 28.79 -21.20
CA LEU A 49 -8.82 28.68 -21.34
C LEU A 49 -8.12 28.61 -19.97
N TRP A 50 -8.63 29.33 -18.96
CA TRP A 50 -8.21 29.17 -17.56
C TRP A 50 -8.60 27.81 -16.99
N THR A 51 -9.82 27.33 -17.29
CA THR A 51 -10.27 26.00 -16.88
C THR A 51 -9.38 24.92 -17.49
N LEU A 52 -9.05 25.01 -18.78
CA LEU A 52 -8.21 24.04 -19.46
C LEU A 52 -6.77 24.02 -18.89
N TRP A 53 -6.22 25.19 -18.57
CA TRP A 53 -4.93 25.30 -17.89
C TRP A 53 -4.98 24.69 -16.48
N GLY A 54 -6.03 24.98 -15.71
CA GLY A 54 -6.24 24.39 -14.38
C GLY A 54 -6.35 22.86 -14.44
N VAL A 55 -7.08 22.32 -15.42
CA VAL A 55 -7.18 20.87 -15.65
C VAL A 55 -5.82 20.28 -16.01
N ALA A 56 -5.02 20.93 -16.87
CA ALA A 56 -3.70 20.45 -17.23
C ALA A 56 -2.71 20.45 -16.05
N VAL A 57 -2.76 21.47 -15.19
CA VAL A 57 -1.91 21.57 -13.99
C VAL A 57 -2.31 20.54 -12.94
N LEU A 58 -3.61 20.26 -12.80
CA LEU A 58 -4.13 19.33 -11.80
C LEU A 58 -4.31 17.91 -12.33
N SER A 59 -4.02 17.64 -13.61
CA SER A 59 -4.23 16.31 -14.20
C SER A 59 -3.49 15.18 -13.51
N PRO A 60 -2.27 15.38 -12.96
CA PRO A 60 -1.56 14.31 -12.24
C PRO A 60 -2.01 14.18 -10.78
N LEU A 61 -3.00 14.98 -10.35
CA LEU A 61 -3.55 14.92 -9.00
C LEU A 61 -4.81 14.06 -9.01
N TYR A 62 -4.79 12.97 -8.25
CA TYR A 62 -5.96 12.13 -8.03
C TYR A 62 -6.16 11.89 -6.54
N TYR A 63 -7.33 11.37 -6.15
CA TYR A 63 -7.65 11.10 -4.76
C TYR A 63 -7.57 9.61 -4.49
N GLU A 64 -6.74 9.21 -3.52
CA GLU A 64 -6.67 7.84 -3.04
C GLU A 64 -7.65 7.64 -1.89
N PHE A 65 -8.52 6.64 -2.01
CA PHE A 65 -9.54 6.33 -1.02
C PHE A 65 -9.07 5.20 -0.08
N PRO A 66 -9.27 5.34 1.23
CA PRO A 66 -9.08 4.23 2.15
C PRO A 66 -10.23 3.23 1.99
N SER A 67 -9.94 1.97 2.28
CA SER A 67 -10.94 0.92 2.47
C SER A 67 -11.42 0.89 3.92
N HIS A 68 -12.55 0.22 4.17
CA HIS A 68 -13.02 -0.10 5.54
C HIS A 68 -11.98 -0.84 6.41
N THR A 69 -10.97 -1.47 5.80
CA THR A 69 -9.89 -2.21 6.47
C THR A 69 -8.50 -1.67 6.14
N SER A 70 -8.40 -0.44 5.61
CA SER A 70 -7.13 0.16 5.25
C SER A 70 -7.05 1.66 5.56
N VAL A 71 -5.83 2.17 5.64
CA VAL A 71 -5.53 3.60 5.71
C VAL A 71 -4.50 3.93 4.64
N VAL A 72 -4.71 5.04 3.95
CA VAL A 72 -3.74 5.55 2.98
C VAL A 72 -2.55 6.11 3.75
N VAL A 73 -1.34 5.70 3.39
CA VAL A 73 -0.10 6.24 3.95
C VAL A 73 0.72 6.94 2.88
N THR A 74 1.37 8.03 3.26
CA THR A 74 2.35 8.72 2.41
C THR A 74 3.66 8.88 3.15
N PHE A 75 4.74 9.06 2.40
CA PHE A 75 6.09 9.09 2.94
C PHE A 75 6.67 10.49 2.87
N ASP A 76 7.15 11.01 4.00
CA ASP A 76 8.02 12.18 4.05
C ASP A 76 9.41 11.73 4.51
N ARG A 77 10.30 11.49 3.53
CA ARG A 77 11.59 10.81 3.70
C ARG A 77 11.39 9.40 4.28
N ASP A 78 11.62 9.25 5.58
CA ASP A 78 11.50 7.99 6.33
C ASP A 78 10.29 7.97 7.26
N HIS A 79 9.55 9.07 7.34
CA HIS A 79 8.35 9.16 8.17
C HIS A 79 7.11 8.72 7.41
N VAL A 80 6.34 7.86 8.05
CA VAL A 80 5.05 7.38 7.55
C VAL A 80 3.94 8.27 8.11
N ILE A 81 3.15 8.85 7.22
CA ILE A 81 2.02 9.72 7.58
C ILE A 81 0.71 9.05 7.15
N GLU A 82 -0.15 8.78 8.12
CA GLU A 82 -1.46 8.13 7.93
C GLU A 82 -2.59 9.12 7.57
N HIS A 83 -3.43 8.75 6.61
CA HIS A 83 -4.56 9.55 6.11
C HIS A 83 -5.86 8.72 6.12
N ARG A 84 -6.58 8.77 7.24
CA ARG A 84 -7.80 7.96 7.46
C ARG A 84 -8.98 8.27 6.56
N LEU A 85 -9.02 9.46 5.97
CA LEU A 85 -10.07 9.85 5.02
C LEU A 85 -9.63 9.70 3.56
N GLY A 86 -8.39 9.30 3.32
CA GLY A 86 -7.73 9.38 2.02
C GLY A 86 -6.92 10.66 1.86
N LYS A 87 -6.26 10.77 0.71
CA LYS A 87 -5.39 11.91 0.39
C LYS A 87 -5.31 12.12 -1.11
N PHE A 88 -5.17 13.39 -1.49
CA PHE A 88 -4.76 13.74 -2.85
C PHE A 88 -3.29 13.35 -3.07
N CYS A 89 -3.08 12.43 -3.99
CA CYS A 89 -1.77 11.94 -4.39
C CYS A 89 -1.40 12.51 -5.74
N TRP A 90 -0.13 12.90 -5.87
CA TRP A 90 0.45 13.20 -7.18
C TRP A 90 0.83 11.88 -7.86
N GLU A 91 0.68 11.80 -9.17
CA GLU A 91 1.02 10.64 -10.01
C GLU A 91 2.49 10.19 -9.87
N TRP A 92 3.37 11.04 -9.34
CA TRP A 92 4.77 10.71 -9.05
C TRP A 92 5.12 10.69 -7.57
N GLY A 93 4.10 10.77 -6.71
CA GLY A 93 4.26 10.62 -5.27
C GLY A 93 4.27 9.14 -4.88
N GLU A 94 4.99 8.85 -3.80
CA GLU A 94 4.92 7.57 -3.13
C GLU A 94 3.75 7.53 -2.15
N PHE A 95 2.97 6.45 -2.20
CA PHE A 95 1.95 6.15 -1.22
C PHE A 95 1.82 4.64 -1.03
N SER A 96 1.05 4.20 -0.05
CA SER A 96 0.66 2.80 0.10
C SER A 96 -0.67 2.71 0.84
N ASN A 97 -1.34 1.55 0.77
CA ASN A 97 -2.51 1.25 1.56
C ASN A 97 -2.10 0.32 2.71
N LEU A 98 -2.08 0.84 3.93
CA LEU A 98 -1.76 0.09 5.13
C LEU A 98 -3.01 -0.64 5.65
N PRO A 99 -3.01 -1.98 5.74
CA PRO A 99 -4.11 -2.72 6.33
C PRO A 99 -4.20 -2.48 7.84
N THR A 100 -5.41 -2.19 8.33
CA THR A 100 -5.67 -1.88 9.75
C THR A 100 -6.15 -3.08 10.57
N GLY A 101 -6.37 -4.23 9.92
CA GLY A 101 -6.84 -5.46 10.56
C GLY A 101 -5.77 -6.53 10.65
N ASP A 102 -5.93 -7.42 11.64
CA ASP A 102 -5.11 -8.62 11.77
C ASP A 102 -5.30 -9.55 10.56
N MET A 103 -4.20 -10.07 10.04
CA MET A 103 -4.15 -11.06 8.98
C MET A 103 -4.04 -12.46 9.59
N ALA A 104 -5.05 -13.30 9.36
CA ALA A 104 -5.01 -14.68 9.84
C ALA A 104 -4.11 -15.53 8.94
N ILE A 105 -3.05 -16.10 9.53
CA ILE A 105 -2.08 -16.99 8.85
C ILE A 105 -2.16 -18.36 9.53
N SER A 106 -2.20 -19.44 8.76
CA SER A 106 -2.26 -20.80 9.30
C SER A 106 -1.05 -21.61 8.90
N SER A 107 -0.54 -22.44 9.82
CA SER A 107 0.59 -23.34 9.59
C SER A 107 0.44 -24.62 10.43
N GLY A 108 1.27 -25.61 10.14
CA GLY A 108 1.28 -26.86 10.87
C GLY A 108 2.51 -27.71 10.61
N VAL A 109 2.78 -28.63 11.53
CA VAL A 109 3.89 -29.57 11.46
C VAL A 109 3.36 -30.99 11.60
N THR A 110 3.89 -31.87 10.76
CA THR A 110 3.69 -33.32 10.83
C THR A 110 4.87 -33.95 11.52
N PHE A 111 4.64 -34.65 12.63
CA PHE A 111 5.73 -35.37 13.31
C PHE A 111 5.90 -36.76 12.71
N LEU A 112 7.08 -37.04 12.18
CA LEU A 112 7.44 -38.39 11.75
C LEU A 112 7.69 -39.24 13.00
N THR A 113 6.72 -40.08 13.33
CA THR A 113 6.85 -41.12 14.36
C THR A 113 6.66 -42.48 13.70
N GLU A 114 7.25 -43.54 14.24
CA GLU A 114 7.10 -44.93 13.74
C GLU A 114 5.67 -45.49 13.92
N ASN A 115 4.75 -44.69 14.47
CA ASN A 115 3.38 -45.09 14.79
C ASN A 115 2.41 -44.63 13.69
N PRO A 116 1.54 -45.50 13.15
CA PRO A 116 0.63 -45.18 12.03
C PRO A 116 -0.45 -44.11 12.32
N LYS A 117 -0.56 -43.63 13.56
CA LYS A 117 -1.33 -42.42 13.90
C LYS A 117 -0.41 -41.20 13.91
N VAL A 118 0.03 -40.80 12.73
CA VAL A 118 0.77 -39.55 12.51
C VAL A 118 -0.14 -38.40 12.96
N ARG A 119 0.27 -37.66 14.00
CA ARG A 119 -0.47 -36.51 14.53
C ARG A 119 0.03 -35.24 13.86
N HIS A 120 -0.89 -34.40 13.39
CA HIS A 120 -0.57 -33.13 12.78
C HIS A 120 -0.89 -32.00 13.76
N LEU A 121 0.13 -31.30 14.26
CA LEU A 121 -0.09 -30.11 15.05
C LEU A 121 -0.33 -28.93 14.11
N ARG A 122 -1.53 -28.37 14.15
CA ARG A 122 -1.92 -27.19 13.38
C ARG A 122 -2.17 -26.00 14.29
N TYR A 123 -1.78 -24.82 13.85
CA TYR A 123 -2.00 -23.59 14.60
C TYR A 123 -2.16 -22.41 13.65
N SER A 124 -2.83 -21.39 14.14
CA SER A 124 -3.06 -20.16 13.40
C SER A 124 -2.48 -18.99 14.19
N LEU A 125 -1.96 -18.01 13.46
CA LEU A 125 -1.48 -16.75 13.98
C LEU A 125 -2.35 -15.61 13.42
N ASN A 126 -2.47 -14.54 14.18
CA ASN A 126 -2.86 -13.24 13.67
C ASN A 126 -1.58 -12.43 13.50
N ALA A 127 -1.31 -11.92 12.30
CA ALA A 127 -0.19 -11.02 12.02
C ALA A 127 -0.70 -9.60 11.78
N GLY A 128 0.09 -8.61 12.16
CA GLY A 128 -0.21 -7.20 11.94
C GLY A 128 1.06 -6.37 11.83
N ILE A 129 0.95 -5.22 11.17
CA ILE A 129 2.02 -4.24 11.09
C ILE A 129 1.92 -3.36 12.34
N SER A 130 2.88 -3.49 13.25
CA SER A 130 2.94 -2.72 14.50
C SER A 130 3.85 -1.50 14.41
N ASN A 131 4.83 -1.53 13.50
CA ASN A 131 5.71 -0.39 13.21
C ASN A 131 5.73 -0.12 11.70
N PRO A 132 4.86 0.78 11.21
CA PRO A 132 4.82 1.16 9.79
C PRO A 132 6.13 1.76 9.28
N GLU A 133 6.88 2.50 10.12
CA GLU A 133 8.17 3.08 9.71
C GLU A 133 9.21 2.00 9.41
N ALA A 134 9.30 0.97 10.26
CA ALA A 134 10.17 -0.18 10.01
C ALA A 134 9.68 -1.03 8.83
N PHE A 135 8.36 -1.19 8.67
CA PHE A 135 7.80 -1.95 7.55
C PHE A 135 8.13 -1.29 6.20
N TYR A 136 7.92 0.02 6.08
CA TYR A 136 8.17 0.77 4.85
C TYR A 136 9.59 1.36 4.74
N SER A 137 10.52 0.96 5.62
CA SER A 137 11.94 1.31 5.44
C SER A 137 12.52 0.66 4.19
N ASP A 138 11.95 -0.45 3.73
CA ASP A 138 12.24 -1.02 2.42
C ASP A 138 11.47 -0.24 1.33
N PRO A 139 12.18 0.47 0.42
CA PRO A 139 11.54 1.23 -0.65
C PRO A 139 10.70 0.35 -1.59
N LEU A 140 10.98 -0.96 -1.70
CA LEU A 140 10.22 -1.87 -2.56
C LEU A 140 8.78 -2.09 -2.07
N ARG A 141 8.50 -1.79 -0.80
CA ARG A 141 7.15 -1.87 -0.21
C ARG A 141 6.33 -0.58 -0.43
N ARG A 142 6.94 0.47 -1.00
CA ARG A 142 6.28 1.75 -1.32
C ARG A 142 5.79 1.73 -2.76
N ILE A 143 4.58 2.22 -3.00
CA ILE A 143 3.98 2.27 -4.34
C ILE A 143 4.23 3.64 -4.93
N ASN A 144 4.79 3.70 -6.14
CA ASN A 144 4.69 4.91 -6.94
C ASN A 144 3.33 4.96 -7.60
N ALA A 145 2.67 6.10 -7.51
CA ALA A 145 1.38 6.32 -8.15
C ALA A 145 1.35 6.07 -9.67
N SER A 146 2.48 6.24 -10.33
CA SER A 146 2.62 5.94 -11.75
C SER A 146 2.62 4.45 -12.09
N ASP A 147 2.87 3.59 -11.10
CA ASP A 147 2.95 2.13 -11.28
C ASP A 147 1.57 1.47 -11.13
N VAL A 148 0.56 2.28 -10.83
CA VAL A 148 -0.82 1.85 -10.64
C VAL A 148 -1.56 1.99 -11.97
N ASP A 149 -1.83 0.87 -12.64
CA ASP A 149 -2.55 0.88 -13.91
C ASP A 149 -3.99 1.39 -13.73
N SER A 150 -4.41 2.26 -14.66
CA SER A 150 -5.70 2.99 -14.60
C SER A 150 -6.94 2.08 -14.61
N GLU A 151 -6.79 0.83 -15.07
CA GLU A 151 -7.85 -0.20 -15.07
C GLU A 151 -8.00 -0.92 -13.73
N HIS A 152 -6.95 -0.96 -12.91
CA HIS A 152 -6.96 -1.68 -11.64
C HIS A 152 -6.98 -0.74 -10.44
N GLY A 153 -6.59 0.53 -10.59
CA GLY A 153 -6.38 1.44 -9.47
C GLY A 153 -5.42 0.82 -8.44
N ALA A 154 -5.10 1.55 -7.38
CA ALA A 154 -4.64 0.89 -6.18
C ALA A 154 -5.91 0.31 -5.60
N ASP A 155 -6.38 -0.83 -6.12
CA ASP A 155 -7.63 -1.42 -5.70
C ASP A 155 -7.55 -1.56 -4.17
N ALA A 156 -8.35 -0.74 -3.50
CA ALA A 156 -8.34 -0.58 -2.05
C ALA A 156 -8.72 -1.90 -1.36
N ALA A 157 -9.18 -2.90 -2.11
CA ALA A 157 -9.41 -4.26 -1.67
C ALA A 157 -8.20 -5.20 -1.87
N SER A 158 -7.27 -4.95 -2.80
CA SER A 158 -6.15 -5.85 -3.11
C SER A 158 -4.78 -5.40 -2.59
N PHE A 159 -4.63 -4.18 -2.06
CA PHE A 159 -3.43 -3.76 -1.31
C PHE A 159 -2.09 -3.93 -2.09
N THR A 160 -2.09 -3.79 -3.41
CA THR A 160 -1.02 -4.25 -4.30
C THR A 160 0.20 -3.30 -4.39
N TYR A 161 1.44 -3.79 -4.19
CA TYR A 161 2.74 -3.14 -4.47
C TYR A 161 3.43 -3.73 -5.72
N SER A 162 4.35 -2.99 -6.34
CA SER A 162 5.12 -3.42 -7.54
C SER A 162 6.12 -4.52 -7.15
N PRO A 163 5.87 -5.82 -7.45
CA PRO A 163 5.60 -6.39 -8.78
C PRO A 163 4.21 -7.04 -8.94
N GLY A 164 3.19 -6.54 -8.26
CA GLY A 164 1.82 -7.09 -8.28
C GLY A 164 1.46 -7.94 -7.06
N ARG A 165 2.10 -7.72 -5.90
CA ARG A 165 1.82 -8.47 -4.66
C ARG A 165 1.12 -7.59 -3.64
N SER A 166 0.22 -8.14 -2.84
CA SER A 166 -0.47 -7.36 -1.82
C SER A 166 0.40 -7.12 -0.56
N VAL A 167 0.22 -6.01 0.17
CA VAL A 167 0.82 -5.81 1.52
C VAL A 167 0.50 -7.00 2.42
N LYS A 168 -0.70 -7.56 2.25
CA LYS A 168 -1.12 -8.78 2.92
C LYS A 168 -0.26 -9.99 2.52
N GLU A 169 -0.03 -10.22 1.24
CA GLU A 169 0.85 -11.29 0.74
C GLU A 169 2.30 -11.12 1.20
N GLU A 170 2.79 -9.89 1.29
CA GLU A 170 4.14 -9.62 1.82
C GLU A 170 4.25 -10.01 3.29
N VAL A 171 3.32 -9.54 4.13
CA VAL A 171 3.28 -9.92 5.55
C VAL A 171 3.11 -11.43 5.70
N GLU A 172 2.26 -12.05 4.89
CA GLU A 172 2.07 -13.50 4.89
C GLU A 172 3.37 -14.24 4.52
N ALA A 173 4.07 -13.79 3.47
CA ALA A 173 5.34 -14.38 3.05
C ALA A 173 6.41 -14.28 4.14
N LEU A 174 6.57 -13.10 4.77
CA LEU A 174 7.52 -12.90 5.87
C LEU A 174 7.24 -13.86 7.03
N VAL A 175 5.98 -13.94 7.46
CA VAL A 175 5.57 -14.81 8.58
C VAL A 175 5.71 -16.29 8.22
N ILE A 176 5.34 -16.72 7.01
CA ILE A 176 5.51 -18.11 6.55
C ILE A 176 6.98 -18.51 6.53
N THR A 177 7.88 -17.66 6.04
CA THR A 177 9.32 -17.92 6.07
C THR A 177 9.81 -18.14 7.49
N GLN A 178 9.42 -17.28 8.44
CA GLN A 178 9.83 -17.46 9.84
C GLN A 178 9.18 -18.68 10.49
N LEU A 179 7.93 -18.99 10.15
CA LEU A 179 7.26 -20.20 10.62
C LEU A 179 7.96 -21.48 10.19
N PHE A 180 8.50 -21.52 8.96
CA PHE A 180 9.29 -22.65 8.49
C PHE A 180 10.56 -22.84 9.33
N GLU A 181 11.28 -21.75 9.61
CA GLU A 181 12.48 -21.77 10.45
C GLU A 181 12.16 -22.15 11.92
N PHE A 182 11.05 -21.63 12.46
CA PHE A 182 10.53 -22.01 13.77
C PHE A 182 10.30 -23.53 13.85
N ASN A 183 9.60 -24.08 12.86
CA ASN A 183 9.26 -25.50 12.82
C ASN A 183 10.48 -26.39 12.75
N ASN A 184 11.47 -26.01 11.95
CA ASN A 184 12.73 -26.75 11.87
C ASN A 184 13.47 -26.72 13.21
N ARG A 185 13.59 -25.52 13.81
CA ARG A 185 14.34 -25.31 15.06
C ARG A 185 13.71 -25.96 16.27
N PHE A 186 12.38 -25.86 16.41
CA PHE A 186 11.63 -26.31 17.58
C PHE A 186 10.89 -27.62 17.37
N SER A 187 11.09 -28.31 16.25
CA SER A 187 10.47 -29.60 15.89
C SER A 187 10.38 -30.59 17.08
N LYS A 188 11.46 -30.78 17.83
CA LYS A 188 11.49 -31.68 19.00
C LYS A 188 10.63 -31.21 20.17
N GLN A 189 10.59 -29.90 20.42
CA GLN A 189 9.78 -29.32 21.49
C GLN A 189 8.29 -29.34 21.11
N LEU A 190 8.00 -29.15 19.82
CA LEU A 190 6.64 -29.17 19.29
C LEU A 190 5.96 -30.54 19.45
N VAL A 191 6.71 -31.65 19.46
CA VAL A 191 6.19 -33.00 19.78
C VAL A 191 5.59 -33.06 21.20
N GLY A 192 6.06 -32.21 22.11
CA GLY A 192 5.56 -32.11 23.48
C GLY A 192 4.14 -31.53 23.60
N PHE A 193 3.63 -30.88 22.55
CA PHE A 193 2.27 -30.33 22.51
C PHE A 193 1.32 -31.34 21.86
N TYR A 194 0.67 -32.15 22.70
CA TYR A 194 -0.15 -33.28 22.27
C TYR A 194 -1.58 -33.25 22.81
N ASN A 195 -1.93 -32.30 23.67
CA ASN A 195 -3.28 -32.15 24.21
C ASN A 195 -3.79 -30.72 24.00
N PRO A 196 -4.63 -30.47 22.97
CA PRO A 196 -5.13 -29.14 22.70
C PRO A 196 -6.14 -28.64 23.76
N LEU A 197 -6.66 -29.52 24.61
CA LEU A 197 -7.57 -29.17 25.71
C LEU A 197 -6.82 -28.78 27.00
N ASP A 198 -5.51 -29.02 27.07
CA ASP A 198 -4.69 -28.63 28.23
C ASP A 198 -4.29 -27.16 28.12
N SER A 199 -4.81 -26.34 29.03
CA SER A 199 -4.53 -24.90 29.07
C SER A 199 -3.06 -24.58 29.30
N LYS A 200 -2.34 -25.44 30.04
CA LYS A 200 -0.90 -25.26 30.28
C LYS A 200 -0.12 -25.48 28.99
N GLN A 201 -0.43 -26.54 28.24
CA GLN A 201 0.21 -26.77 26.95
C GLN A 201 -0.07 -25.65 25.95
N GLN A 202 -1.29 -25.09 25.93
CA GLN A 202 -1.61 -23.95 25.08
C GLN A 202 -0.83 -22.69 25.47
N GLN A 203 -0.64 -22.46 26.76
CA GLN A 203 0.17 -21.35 27.27
C GLN A 203 1.66 -21.54 26.95
N ASP A 204 2.20 -22.74 27.20
CA ASP A 204 3.59 -23.08 26.91
C ASP A 204 3.89 -22.98 25.40
N PHE A 205 2.94 -23.38 24.55
CA PHE A 205 3.03 -23.20 23.10
C PHE A 205 3.12 -21.73 22.71
N ARG A 206 2.22 -20.87 23.22
CA ARG A 206 2.26 -19.42 22.95
C ARG A 206 3.56 -18.78 23.44
N ALA A 207 4.00 -19.14 24.64
CA ALA A 207 5.24 -18.66 25.23
C ALA A 207 6.49 -19.11 24.46
N LEU A 208 6.38 -20.19 23.67
CA LEU A 208 7.45 -20.65 22.79
C LEU A 208 7.45 -19.89 21.45
N ILE A 209 6.29 -19.80 20.80
CA ILE A 209 6.19 -19.32 19.42
C ILE A 209 6.18 -17.79 19.30
N GLU A 210 5.47 -17.09 20.19
CA GLU A 210 5.28 -15.63 20.05
C GLU A 210 6.57 -14.85 20.25
N PRO A 211 7.39 -15.08 21.30
CA PRO A 211 8.63 -14.33 21.49
C PRO A 211 9.60 -14.58 20.33
N TRP A 212 9.73 -15.83 19.89
CA TRP A 212 10.65 -16.17 18.82
C TRP A 212 10.25 -15.50 17.49
N LEU A 213 8.97 -15.57 17.10
CA LEU A 213 8.51 -14.96 15.85
C LEU A 213 8.61 -13.43 15.91
N ASN A 214 8.18 -12.82 17.02
CA ASN A 214 8.23 -11.36 17.17
C ASN A 214 9.67 -10.85 17.17
N ASP A 215 10.63 -11.58 17.75
CA ASP A 215 12.05 -11.21 17.67
C ASP A 215 12.58 -11.24 16.22
N GLN A 216 12.17 -12.23 15.41
CA GLN A 216 12.61 -12.31 14.01
C GLN A 216 11.94 -11.27 13.11
N LEU A 217 10.67 -10.94 13.38
CA LEU A 217 9.84 -10.06 12.56
C LEU A 217 9.93 -8.58 12.96
N ALA A 218 10.50 -8.26 14.14
CA ALA A 218 10.63 -6.89 14.63
C ALA A 218 11.36 -5.97 13.63
N LYS A 219 12.36 -6.49 12.93
CA LYS A 219 13.13 -5.75 11.89
C LYS A 219 12.26 -5.32 10.70
N ASP A 220 11.19 -6.07 10.44
CA ASP A 220 10.23 -5.83 9.37
C ASP A 220 9.02 -5.04 9.86
N GLY A 221 8.97 -4.64 11.15
CA GLY A 221 7.83 -3.93 11.73
C GLY A 221 6.55 -4.77 11.84
N VAL A 222 6.66 -6.10 11.75
CA VAL A 222 5.54 -7.05 11.82
C VAL A 222 5.53 -7.72 13.19
N THR A 223 4.34 -7.91 13.73
CA THR A 223 4.09 -8.66 14.98
C THR A 223 3.06 -9.74 14.76
N VAL A 224 3.14 -10.79 15.57
CA VAL A 224 2.21 -11.93 15.55
C VAL A 224 1.69 -12.25 16.94
N VAL A 225 0.45 -12.74 16.97
CA VAL A 225 -0.22 -13.29 18.14
C VAL A 225 -0.71 -14.69 17.79
N ALA A 226 -0.37 -15.67 18.61
CA ALA A 226 -0.70 -17.06 18.36
C ALA A 226 -2.06 -17.46 18.94
N LYS A 227 -2.86 -18.15 18.12
CA LYS A 227 -4.07 -18.83 18.59
C LYS A 227 -3.72 -20.17 19.19
N ASN A 228 -4.70 -20.81 19.80
CA ASN A 228 -4.55 -22.18 20.31
C ASN A 228 -4.19 -23.15 19.18
N PHE A 229 -3.29 -24.09 19.46
CA PHE A 229 -2.99 -25.19 18.56
C PHE A 229 -4.09 -26.26 18.60
N LYS A 230 -4.18 -27.04 17.52
CA LYS A 230 -5.10 -28.16 17.31
C LYS A 230 -4.32 -29.39 16.85
N ILE A 231 -4.95 -30.55 16.96
CA ILE A 231 -4.40 -31.82 16.47
C ILE A 231 -5.38 -32.41 15.48
N ASP A 232 -4.87 -32.70 14.28
CA ASP A 232 -5.55 -33.44 13.22
C ASP A 232 -4.95 -34.84 13.06
#